data_AF-A0A0R3MS25-F1
#
_entry.id   AF-A0A0R3MS25-F1
#
_cell.length_a   1.000
_cell.length_b   1.000
_cell.length_c   1.000
_cell.angle_alpha   90.00
_cell.angle_beta   90.00
_cell.angle_gamma   90.00
#
_symmetry.space_group_name_H-M   'P 1'
#
loop_
_entity.id
_entity.type
_entity.pdbx_description
1 polymer ?
#
loop_
_entity_poly.entity_id
_entity_poly.type
_entity_poly.pdbx_seq_one_letter_code
_entity_poly.pdbx_strand_id
1 'polypeptide(L)'
;MFKPQNARQEFEAILRGRGLHEDSVNLIDGCEAFFDFYRDQRPSGRVFEQHEDADMLLFQWGTFDWGTGEHFAFNLTRQIIVHEDAEDQDIWQLSLTFEFDAEDDLRSLGNGNKWCHSLLELPEFREYVRRSSAFTACAENQVRRTELEYGIAG
;
A
#
# COMPACT_ATOMS: atom_id res chain seq x y z
N MET A 1 -9.10 -14.83 -7.33
CA MET A 1 -8.00 -15.46 -6.56
C MET A 1 -6.77 -15.52 -7.43
N PHE A 2 -5.58 -15.25 -6.88
CA PHE A 2 -4.33 -15.17 -7.63
C PHE A 2 -3.17 -15.86 -6.91
N LYS A 3 -2.09 -16.22 -7.61
CA LYS A 3 -0.87 -16.73 -6.96
C LYS A 3 -0.09 -15.56 -6.34
N PRO A 4 0.39 -15.62 -5.09
CA PRO A 4 1.12 -14.53 -4.44
C PRO A 4 2.20 -13.88 -5.31
N GLN A 5 3.00 -14.68 -6.03
CA GLN A 5 4.09 -14.21 -6.89
C GLN A 5 3.62 -13.27 -8.03
N ASN A 6 2.33 -13.31 -8.37
CA ASN A 6 1.72 -12.48 -9.40
C ASN A 6 1.07 -11.20 -8.84
N ALA A 7 1.16 -10.91 -7.54
CA ALA A 7 0.46 -9.80 -6.89
C ALA A 7 0.59 -8.47 -7.66
N ARG A 8 1.82 -8.14 -8.08
CA ARG A 8 2.10 -6.95 -8.89
C ARG A 8 1.34 -6.96 -10.22
N GLN A 9 1.47 -8.04 -10.99
CA GLN A 9 0.85 -8.17 -12.32
C GLN A 9 -0.68 -8.08 -12.26
N GLU A 10 -1.27 -8.66 -11.21
CA GLU A 10 -2.72 -8.60 -10.97
C GLU A 10 -3.17 -7.18 -10.60
N PHE A 11 -2.41 -6.48 -9.76
CA PHE A 11 -2.71 -5.10 -9.42
C PHE A 11 -2.57 -4.15 -10.62
N GLU A 12 -1.51 -4.30 -11.42
CA GLU A 12 -1.34 -3.55 -12.67
C GLU A 12 -2.49 -3.82 -13.65
N ALA A 13 -3.01 -5.06 -13.70
CA ALA A 13 -4.18 -5.38 -14.52
C ALA A 13 -5.45 -4.64 -14.05
N ILE A 14 -5.62 -4.45 -12.74
CA ILE A 14 -6.71 -3.65 -12.17
C ILE A 14 -6.56 -2.18 -12.53
N LEU A 15 -5.35 -1.62 -12.42
CA LEU A 15 -5.08 -0.24 -12.84
C LEU A 15 -5.41 -0.03 -14.32
N ARG A 16 -4.90 -0.90 -15.19
CA ARG A 16 -5.19 -0.85 -16.64
C ARG A 16 -6.67 -0.98 -16.94
N GLY A 17 -7.38 -1.85 -16.22
CA GLY A 17 -8.84 -2.01 -16.34
C GLY A 17 -9.63 -0.74 -15.99
N ARG A 18 -9.04 0.16 -15.19
CA ARG A 18 -9.57 1.48 -14.84
C ARG A 18 -9.05 2.61 -15.74
N GLY A 19 -8.21 2.31 -16.73
CA GLY A 19 -7.54 3.31 -17.56
C GLY A 19 -6.43 4.08 -16.82
N LEU A 20 -5.92 3.51 -15.72
CA LEU A 20 -4.82 4.05 -14.91
C LEU A 20 -3.51 3.35 -15.28
N HIS A 21 -2.39 4.01 -14.97
CA HIS A 21 -1.04 3.47 -15.16
C HIS A 21 -0.27 3.56 -13.85
N GLU A 22 0.51 2.54 -13.53
CA GLU A 22 1.25 2.41 -12.26
C GLU A 22 2.15 3.64 -11.96
N ASP A 23 2.83 4.16 -12.97
CA ASP A 23 3.78 5.27 -12.81
C ASP A 23 3.12 6.67 -12.75
N SER A 24 1.81 6.76 -12.97
CA SER A 24 1.10 8.06 -13.06
C SER A 24 -0.29 8.08 -12.44
N VAL A 25 -0.68 7.00 -11.76
CA VAL A 25 -1.92 6.97 -10.99
C VAL A 25 -1.86 8.03 -9.89
N ASN A 26 -2.95 8.77 -9.70
CA ASN A 26 -3.04 9.75 -8.63
C ASN A 26 -3.36 9.06 -7.30
N LEU A 27 -3.10 9.77 -6.19
CA LEU A 27 -3.27 9.26 -4.83
C LEU A 27 -4.66 8.64 -4.59
N ILE A 28 -5.72 9.34 -4.98
CA ILE A 28 -7.10 8.94 -4.69
C ILE A 28 -7.41 7.65 -5.44
N ASP A 29 -7.27 7.65 -6.77
CA ASP A 29 -7.59 6.49 -7.59
C ASP A 29 -6.71 5.28 -7.27
N GLY A 30 -5.44 5.52 -6.93
CA GLY A 30 -4.51 4.47 -6.52
C GLY A 30 -4.91 3.81 -5.20
N CYS A 31 -5.27 4.61 -4.18
CA CYS A 31 -5.80 4.08 -2.92
C CYS A 31 -7.06 3.24 -3.15
N GLU A 32 -8.01 3.75 -3.94
CA GLU A 32 -9.25 3.03 -4.21
C GLU A 32 -9.03 1.74 -4.98
N ALA A 33 -8.14 1.74 -5.97
CA ALA A 33 -7.74 0.53 -6.67
C ALA A 33 -7.09 -0.48 -5.73
N PHE A 34 -6.26 -0.02 -4.79
CA PHE A 34 -5.56 -0.90 -3.85
C PHE A 34 -6.52 -1.55 -2.85
N PHE A 35 -7.47 -0.80 -2.31
CA PHE A 35 -8.51 -1.33 -1.41
C PHE A 35 -9.43 -2.33 -2.13
N ASP A 36 -9.82 -2.01 -3.37
CA ASP A 36 -10.64 -2.92 -4.17
C ASP A 36 -9.85 -4.19 -4.54
N PHE A 37 -8.55 -4.08 -4.83
CA PHE A 37 -7.69 -5.24 -5.04
C PHE A 37 -7.64 -6.16 -3.82
N TYR A 38 -7.48 -5.61 -2.62
CA TYR A 38 -7.51 -6.37 -1.38
C TYR A 38 -8.85 -7.07 -1.12
N ARG A 39 -9.96 -6.37 -1.45
CA ARG A 39 -11.32 -6.90 -1.30
C ARG A 39 -11.60 -8.03 -2.29
N ASP A 40 -11.34 -7.80 -3.57
CA ASP A 40 -11.87 -8.63 -4.66
C ASP A 40 -10.91 -9.72 -5.10
N GLN A 41 -9.60 -9.51 -4.92
CA GLN A 41 -8.57 -10.48 -5.30
C GLN A 41 -7.85 -10.97 -4.05
N ARG A 42 -8.15 -12.21 -3.66
CA ARG A 42 -7.47 -12.90 -2.57
C ARG A 42 -6.33 -13.78 -3.09
N PRO A 43 -5.18 -13.85 -2.41
CA PRO A 43 -4.14 -14.80 -2.76
C PRO A 43 -4.65 -16.23 -2.53
N SER A 44 -4.18 -17.17 -3.35
CA SER A 44 -4.48 -18.59 -3.22
C SER A 44 -3.37 -19.31 -2.47
N GLY A 45 -3.75 -20.30 -1.66
CA GLY A 45 -2.83 -21.08 -0.84
C GLY A 45 -3.47 -21.45 0.49
N ARG A 46 -3.04 -22.58 1.06
CA ARG A 46 -3.60 -23.13 2.30
C ARG A 46 -3.44 -22.19 3.50
N VAL A 47 -2.31 -21.48 3.57
CA VAL A 47 -2.02 -20.53 4.66
C VAL A 47 -3.13 -19.47 4.79
N PHE A 48 -3.65 -18.95 3.67
CA PHE A 48 -4.70 -17.91 3.67
C PHE A 48 -6.08 -18.44 4.07
N GLU A 49 -6.28 -19.75 4.09
CA GLU A 49 -7.51 -20.38 4.59
C GLU A 49 -7.47 -20.57 6.11
N GLN A 50 -6.28 -20.49 6.71
CA GLN A 50 -6.02 -20.83 8.11
C GLN A 50 -5.59 -19.63 8.95
N HIS A 51 -4.96 -18.63 8.32
CA HIS A 51 -4.36 -17.48 8.94
C HIS A 51 -4.88 -16.21 8.28
N GLU A 52 -5.78 -15.49 8.96
CA GLU A 52 -6.33 -14.22 8.44
C GLU A 52 -5.25 -13.13 8.34
N ASP A 53 -4.25 -13.17 9.20
CA ASP A 53 -3.09 -12.29 9.26
C ASP A 53 -2.02 -12.62 8.20
N ALA A 54 -2.22 -13.66 7.38
CA ALA A 54 -1.36 -13.94 6.25
C ALA A 54 -1.55 -12.96 5.07
N ASP A 55 -2.64 -12.17 5.06
CA ASP A 55 -2.93 -11.18 4.01
C ASP A 55 -3.51 -9.90 4.62
N MET A 56 -2.64 -8.91 4.85
CA MET A 56 -2.93 -7.69 5.59
C MET A 56 -2.62 -6.44 4.76
N LEU A 57 -3.23 -5.31 5.14
CA LEU A 57 -2.83 -4.00 4.63
C LEU A 57 -2.11 -3.18 5.70
N LEU A 58 -1.19 -2.34 5.24
CA LEU A 58 -0.48 -1.36 6.03
C LEU A 58 -0.56 -0.01 5.32
N PHE A 59 -0.98 1.01 6.04
CA PHE A 59 -0.87 2.41 5.64
C PHE A 59 0.24 3.05 6.46
N GLN A 60 1.17 3.72 5.79
CA GLN A 60 2.30 4.43 6.40
C GLN A 60 2.49 5.80 5.79
N TRP A 61 3.01 6.72 6.61
CA TRP A 61 3.49 8.01 6.12
C TRP A 61 4.69 8.50 6.91
N GLY A 62 5.48 9.39 6.31
CA GLY A 62 6.58 10.06 6.97
C GLY A 62 7.47 10.85 6.01
N THR A 63 8.38 11.63 6.58
CA THR A 63 9.46 12.30 5.84
C THR A 63 10.74 11.48 5.95
N PHE A 64 11.39 11.25 4.82
CA PHE A 64 12.61 10.45 4.71
C PHE A 64 13.67 11.21 3.92
N ASP A 65 14.94 11.01 4.28
CA ASP A 65 16.10 11.45 3.48
C ASP A 65 17.03 10.27 3.26
N TRP A 66 17.09 9.80 2.02
CA TRP A 66 17.95 8.68 1.60
C TRP A 66 19.19 9.16 0.84
N GLY A 67 19.59 10.42 1.04
CA GLY A 67 20.80 11.02 0.48
C GLY A 67 20.59 11.88 -0.76
N THR A 68 19.34 12.03 -1.23
CA THR A 68 18.95 12.91 -2.34
C THR A 68 18.07 14.08 -1.91
N GLY A 69 17.99 14.32 -0.60
CA GLY A 69 17.12 15.32 0.00
C GLY A 69 15.84 14.72 0.57
N GLU A 70 15.21 15.47 1.48
CA GLU A 70 13.98 15.09 2.13
C GLU A 70 12.82 14.96 1.13
N HIS A 71 12.05 13.89 1.28
CA HIS A 71 10.77 13.70 0.62
C HIS A 71 9.75 13.17 1.63
N PHE A 72 8.49 13.51 1.43
CA PHE A 72 7.39 12.92 2.18
C PHE A 72 6.85 11.72 1.39
N ALA A 73 6.65 10.59 2.05
CA ALA A 73 6.08 9.40 1.44
C ALA A 73 4.75 9.05 2.08
N PHE A 74 3.76 8.76 1.24
CA PHE A 74 2.51 8.10 1.58
C PHE A 74 2.56 6.70 0.98
N ASN A 75 2.42 5.66 1.80
CA ASN A 75 2.56 4.28 1.36
C ASN A 75 1.35 3.42 1.76
N LEU A 76 0.84 2.64 0.81
CA LEU A 76 -0.03 1.50 1.06
C LEU A 76 0.72 0.22 0.70
N THR A 77 0.82 -0.69 1.65
CA THR A 77 1.44 -2.00 1.47
C THR A 77 0.41 -3.09 1.70
N ARG A 78 0.39 -4.09 0.82
CA ARG A 78 -0.26 -5.37 1.06
C ARG A 78 0.81 -6.39 1.41
N GLN A 79 0.78 -6.86 2.65
CA GLN A 79 1.68 -7.88 3.16
C GLN A 79 1.07 -9.26 2.94
N ILE A 80 1.82 -10.16 2.32
CA ILE A 80 1.41 -11.51 1.94
C ILE A 80 2.42 -12.52 2.51
N ILE A 81 1.99 -13.28 3.52
CA ILE A 81 2.78 -14.33 4.17
C ILE A 81 2.41 -15.66 3.52
N VAL A 82 3.37 -16.30 2.85
CA VAL A 82 3.09 -17.48 2.00
C VAL A 82 3.34 -18.82 2.69
N HIS A 83 3.92 -18.82 3.89
CA HIS A 83 4.25 -20.03 4.67
C HIS A 83 3.78 -19.91 6.13
N GLU A 84 3.34 -21.02 6.73
CA GLU A 84 2.88 -21.08 8.13
C GLU A 84 4.04 -20.83 9.12
N ASP A 85 5.26 -21.29 8.79
CA ASP A 85 6.49 -21.11 9.56
C ASP A 85 7.34 -19.94 9.04
N ALA A 86 6.72 -18.94 8.40
CA ALA A 86 7.42 -17.84 7.75
C ALA A 86 8.35 -17.09 8.72
N GLU A 87 9.66 -17.16 8.47
CA GLU A 87 10.63 -16.17 8.95
C GLU A 87 10.57 -14.93 8.05
N ASP A 88 11.27 -13.83 8.38
CA ASP A 88 11.21 -12.55 7.64
C ASP A 88 11.39 -12.69 6.11
N GLN A 89 12.09 -13.75 5.66
CA GLN A 89 12.33 -14.07 4.24
C GLN A 89 11.09 -14.55 3.46
N ASP A 90 9.99 -14.84 4.14
CA ASP A 90 8.74 -15.34 3.54
C ASP A 90 7.60 -14.31 3.56
N ILE A 91 7.91 -13.08 3.98
CA ILE A 91 6.99 -11.94 3.98
C ILE A 91 7.16 -11.16 2.68
N TRP A 92 6.19 -11.29 1.78
CA TRP A 92 6.17 -10.53 0.53
C TRP A 92 5.33 -9.27 0.69
N GLN A 93 5.78 -8.17 0.10
CA GLN A 93 5.10 -6.87 0.17
C GLN A 93 4.86 -6.34 -1.23
N LEU A 94 3.60 -6.03 -1.54
CA LEU A 94 3.23 -5.18 -2.67
C LEU A 94 3.02 -3.77 -2.14
N SER A 95 3.85 -2.83 -2.56
CA SER A 95 3.89 -1.47 -2.04
C SER A 95 3.53 -0.47 -3.13
N LEU A 96 2.52 0.37 -2.87
CA LEU A 96 2.19 1.54 -3.68
C LEU A 96 2.58 2.79 -2.88
N THR A 97 3.64 3.46 -3.32
CA THR A 97 4.21 4.64 -2.67
C THR A 97 3.98 5.88 -3.53
N PHE A 98 3.49 6.95 -2.91
CA PHE A 98 3.42 8.28 -3.49
C PHE A 98 4.42 9.18 -2.76
N GLU A 99 5.37 9.73 -3.52
CA GLU A 99 6.35 10.67 -3.01
C GLU A 99 5.93 12.11 -3.33
N PHE A 100 6.17 13.00 -2.36
CA PHE A 100 5.92 14.42 -2.41
C PHE A 100 7.17 15.16 -1.97
N ASP A 101 7.30 16.42 -2.41
CA ASP A 101 8.29 17.30 -1.81
C ASP A 101 7.95 17.53 -0.33
N ALA A 102 8.96 17.48 0.54
CA ALA A 102 8.76 17.62 1.99
C ALA A 102 8.49 19.08 2.36
N GLU A 103 7.33 19.63 2.04
CA GLU A 103 6.92 20.97 2.46
C GLU A 103 6.66 21.05 3.98
N ASP A 104 6.63 22.27 4.54
CA ASP A 104 6.52 22.48 6.00
C ASP A 104 5.25 21.84 6.59
N ASP A 105 4.14 21.86 5.83
CA ASP A 105 2.87 21.24 6.20
C ASP A 105 2.98 19.70 6.25
N LEU A 106 3.58 19.08 5.23
CA LEU A 106 3.80 17.63 5.18
C LEU A 106 4.80 17.17 6.25
N ARG A 107 5.90 17.91 6.48
CA ARG A 107 6.85 17.60 7.56
C ARG A 107 6.18 17.63 8.93
N SER A 108 5.25 18.58 9.15
CA SER A 108 4.57 18.74 10.45
C SER A 108 3.67 17.55 10.83
N LEU A 109 3.30 16.71 9.86
CA LEU A 109 2.53 15.48 10.10
C LEU A 109 3.32 14.40 10.83
N GLY A 110 4.65 14.51 10.86
CA GLY A 110 5.54 13.50 11.40
C GLY A 110 5.40 12.16 10.67
N ASN A 111 5.63 11.08 11.40
CA ASN A 111 5.51 9.72 10.90
C ASN A 111 4.37 8.97 11.60
N GLY A 112 3.77 8.01 10.89
CA GLY A 112 2.74 7.17 11.47
C GLY A 112 2.41 5.98 10.61
N ASN A 113 1.62 5.07 11.18
CA ASN A 113 1.14 3.90 10.49
C ASN A 113 -0.19 3.39 11.05
N LYS A 114 -0.89 2.60 10.25
CA LYS A 114 -2.09 1.86 10.64
C LYS A 114 -2.14 0.53 9.88
N TRP A 115 -2.44 -0.53 10.60
CA TRP A 115 -2.68 -1.86 10.02
C TRP A 115 -4.18 -2.13 9.82
N CYS A 116 -4.45 -2.98 8.84
CA CYS A 116 -5.70 -3.68 8.57
C CYS A 116 -5.38 -5.18 8.56
N HIS A 117 -5.77 -5.88 9.60
CA HIS A 117 -5.38 -7.29 9.80
C HIS A 117 -6.29 -8.27 9.07
N SER A 118 -7.47 -7.83 8.62
CA SER A 118 -8.43 -8.71 7.97
C SER A 118 -9.36 -7.96 7.01
N LEU A 119 -10.07 -8.72 6.18
CA LEU A 119 -11.09 -8.16 5.28
C LEU A 119 -12.24 -7.47 6.03
N LEU A 120 -12.54 -7.91 7.26
CA LEU A 120 -13.59 -7.31 8.09
C LEU A 120 -13.24 -5.88 8.53
N GLU A 121 -11.96 -5.59 8.70
CA GLU A 121 -11.46 -4.26 9.09
C GLU A 121 -11.38 -3.28 7.91
N LEU A 122 -11.45 -3.77 6.66
CA LEU A 122 -11.25 -2.95 5.46
C LEU A 122 -12.15 -1.70 5.40
N PRO A 123 -13.46 -1.74 5.74
CA PRO A 123 -14.30 -0.55 5.71
C PRO A 123 -13.80 0.56 6.66
N GLU A 124 -13.44 0.20 7.89
CA GLU A 124 -12.93 1.14 8.90
C GLU A 124 -11.53 1.63 8.53
N PHE A 125 -10.67 0.74 8.02
CA PHE A 125 -9.35 1.10 7.54
C PHE A 125 -9.40 2.09 6.38
N ARG A 126 -10.25 1.84 5.37
CA ARG A 126 -10.45 2.74 4.23
C ARG A 126 -10.97 4.11 4.67
N GLU A 127 -11.88 4.15 5.65
CA GLU A 127 -12.33 5.41 6.22
C GLU A 127 -11.21 6.13 7.00
N TYR A 128 -10.44 5.39 7.81
CA TYR A 128 -9.31 5.95 8.55
C TYR A 128 -8.29 6.60 7.61
N VAL A 129 -7.89 5.90 6.55
CA VAL A 129 -6.94 6.43 5.56
C VAL A 129 -7.49 7.73 4.97
N ARG A 130 -8.73 7.74 4.47
CA ARG A 130 -9.33 8.94 3.84
C ARG A 130 -9.48 10.13 4.78
N ARG A 131 -9.69 9.87 6.08
CA ARG A 131 -9.84 10.91 7.10
C ARG A 131 -8.52 11.30 7.77
N SER A 132 -7.42 10.66 7.41
CA SER A 132 -6.11 10.99 7.97
C SER A 132 -5.65 12.35 7.46
N SER A 133 -4.95 13.10 8.32
CA SER A 133 -4.32 14.36 7.92
C SER A 133 -3.29 14.15 6.80
N ALA A 134 -2.61 13.00 6.80
CA ALA A 134 -1.69 12.61 5.72
C ALA A 134 -2.41 12.47 4.37
N PHE A 135 -3.55 11.78 4.31
CA PHE A 135 -4.32 11.70 3.07
C PHE A 135 -4.82 13.06 2.60
N THR A 136 -5.38 13.88 3.51
CA THR A 136 -5.85 15.22 3.15
C THR A 136 -4.74 16.08 2.59
N ALA A 137 -3.59 16.17 3.28
CA ALA A 137 -2.47 16.98 2.82
C ALA A 137 -1.88 16.45 1.50
N CYS A 138 -1.72 15.14 1.36
CA CYS A 138 -1.21 14.54 0.13
C CYS A 138 -2.16 14.71 -1.07
N ALA A 139 -3.49 14.73 -0.83
CA ALA A 139 -4.47 14.95 -1.88
C ALA A 139 -4.49 16.40 -2.40
N GLU A 140 -4.01 17.35 -1.60
CA GLU A 140 -3.87 18.77 -1.96
C GLU A 140 -2.50 19.09 -2.60
N ASN A 141 -1.55 18.15 -2.50
CA ASN A 141 -0.18 18.30 -3.01
C ASN A 141 0.03 17.51 -4.32
N GLN A 142 1.00 17.97 -5.12
CA GLN A 142 1.35 17.28 -6.36
C GLN A 142 2.23 16.06 -6.07
N VAL A 143 1.80 14.88 -6.54
CA VAL A 143 2.65 13.68 -6.54
C VAL A 143 3.86 13.91 -7.44
N ARG A 144 5.06 13.78 -6.88
CA ARG A 144 6.32 13.87 -7.60
C ARG A 144 6.67 12.55 -8.28
N ARG A 145 6.42 11.45 -7.59
CA ARG A 145 6.68 10.09 -8.08
C ARG A 145 5.67 9.12 -7.49
N THR A 146 5.21 8.19 -8.32
CA THR A 146 4.48 7.00 -7.88
C THR A 146 5.37 5.80 -8.12
N GLU A 147 5.46 4.91 -7.13
CA GLU A 147 6.27 3.70 -7.19
C GLU A 147 5.43 2.49 -6.79
N LEU A 148 5.48 1.46 -7.65
CA LEU A 148 4.87 0.16 -7.40
C LEU A 148 5.96 -0.90 -7.32
N GLU A 149 6.12 -1.49 -6.14
CA GLU A 149 7.14 -2.49 -5.86
C GLU A 149 6.53 -3.79 -5.34
N TYR A 150 7.16 -4.91 -5.70
CA TYR A 150 6.83 -6.21 -5.14
C TYR A 150 8.11 -6.97 -4.84
N GLY A 151 8.33 -7.30 -3.56
CA GLY A 151 9.55 -7.93 -3.09
C GLY A 151 9.40 -8.51 -1.69
N ILE A 152 10.47 -9.11 -1.19
CA ILE A 152 10.57 -9.60 0.18
C ILE A 152 10.76 -8.37 1.10
N ALA A 153 10.11 -8.38 2.26
CA ALA A 153 10.36 -7.38 3.30
C ALA A 153 11.86 -7.41 3.67
N GLY A 154 12.54 -6.28 3.48
CA GLY A 154 13.98 -6.11 3.70
C GLY A 154 14.32 -5.53 5.06
#